data_AF-A0A535AP64-F1
#
_entry.id   AF-A0A535AP64-F1
#
_cell.length_a   1.000
_cell.length_b   1.000
_cell.length_c   1.000
_cell.angle_alpha   90.00
_cell.angle_beta   90.00
_cell.angle_gamma   90.00
#
_symmetry.space_group_name_H-M   'P 1'
#
loop_
_entity.id
_entity.type
_entity.pdbx_description
1 polymer ?
#
loop_
_entity_poly.entity_id
_entity_poly.type
_entity_poly.pdbx_seq_one_letter_code
_entity_poly.pdbx_strand_id
1 'polypeptide(L)'
;MRSPWFALPFAGSLVASACGATSSANATPTPTVSRPPEPQVQSFTPSPTSTIDTRPEARPTTPPTAILIDVDGTGTHLRARPVDPVTLDDLPGYAPISFEHHYQAAVHPSGGTIAAIMWPGGNGNYGATVHLIDTARWIDRTLDTKIDAYTTALRFDATGAAVYWAQPVTGASTETTTALWKLDVASGSAREVLRLPANLYARDVQTLKGRVAVYAEPGGNVLIDGQRRDAPTVFVVDPAAARIVATIPLPVRAGQYQDPAAPTADEPWRQIAPGLAWDGPRSRLFVADAESERIFRVDLDAGTIAGPFEPKPRRSLADVLWALLGGTTAQAKMQSSDRQQATVSADGTRLYISGVRSTFAKGQDGKYHEQLVPLDLRVIDTAGMVELARTAAASTALWLAPDGSSLLYGSERWDSTAEGYATRSEWTLHLADGASARERASFPAGGTAWLASFNRDSTIAYVSWTAIVGGTLASATLQAVDLRAGRIAAARDMERHVADLLVVAPR
;
A
#
# COMPACT_ATOMS: atom_id res chain seq x y z
N MET A 1 4.10 5.33 -7.03
CA MET A 1 3.99 4.06 -6.30
C MET A 1 3.65 4.41 -4.86
N ARG A 2 2.42 4.15 -4.42
CA ARG A 2 2.01 4.38 -3.03
C ARG A 2 2.02 3.03 -2.34
N SER A 3 2.88 2.84 -1.33
CA SER A 3 2.83 1.67 -0.47
C SER A 3 1.43 1.56 0.15
N PRO A 4 0.84 0.35 0.24
CA PRO A 4 -0.43 0.18 0.91
C PRO A 4 -0.28 0.56 2.38
N TRP A 5 -1.30 1.19 2.91
CA TRP A 5 -1.47 1.51 4.31
C TRP A 5 -1.26 0.24 5.16
N PHE A 6 -0.11 0.12 5.82
CA PHE A 6 0.02 -0.67 7.03
C PHE A 6 -0.10 0.29 8.20
N ALA A 7 -1.33 0.72 8.48
CA ALA A 7 -1.67 0.85 9.89
C ALA A 7 -1.46 -0.55 10.46
N LEU A 8 -0.49 -0.69 11.38
CA LEU A 8 -0.47 -1.83 12.30
C LEU A 8 -1.87 -1.90 12.93
N PRO A 9 -2.70 -2.91 12.65
CA PRO A 9 -3.72 -3.22 13.62
C PRO A 9 -2.96 -3.84 14.79
N PHE A 10 -2.88 -3.11 15.90
CA PHE A 10 -2.87 -3.74 17.20
C PHE A 10 -4.15 -4.58 17.30
N ALA A 11 -4.13 -5.78 16.74
CA ALA A 11 -5.15 -6.80 16.94
C ALA A 11 -4.64 -7.75 18.03
N GLY A 12 -4.66 -7.27 19.27
CA GLY A 12 -4.90 -8.15 20.39
C GLY A 12 -6.29 -8.76 20.21
N SER A 13 -6.36 -9.92 19.55
CA SER A 13 -7.55 -10.76 19.59
C SER A 13 -7.57 -11.44 20.97
N LEU A 14 -8.16 -10.75 21.95
CA LEU A 14 -8.59 -11.39 23.19
C LEU A 14 -9.92 -12.10 22.89
N VAL A 15 -9.87 -13.40 23.09
CA VAL A 15 -10.98 -14.35 23.14
C VAL A 15 -12.15 -13.76 23.93
N ALA A 16 -13.28 -13.54 23.28
CA ALA A 16 -14.57 -13.49 23.96
C ALA A 16 -15.24 -14.85 23.77
N SER A 17 -15.23 -15.67 24.81
CA SER A 17 -16.28 -16.67 25.02
C SER A 17 -16.47 -16.88 26.51
N ALA A 18 -17.73 -16.71 26.89
CA ALA A 18 -18.23 -16.50 28.22
C ALA A 18 -18.10 -17.73 29.13
N CYS A 19 -18.06 -17.46 30.44
CA CYS A 19 -18.56 -18.40 31.44
C CYS A 19 -20.05 -18.66 31.18
N GLY A 20 -20.46 -19.93 31.19
CA GLY A 20 -21.87 -20.29 31.15
C GLY A 20 -22.07 -21.79 31.18
N ALA A 21 -22.24 -22.32 32.39
CA ALA A 21 -22.40 -23.73 32.71
C ALA A 21 -23.65 -24.37 32.11
N THR A 22 -23.56 -25.68 31.96
CA THR A 22 -24.59 -26.64 31.56
C THR A 22 -25.80 -26.71 32.50
N SER A 23 -26.99 -26.69 31.88
CA SER A 23 -28.22 -27.46 32.14
C SER A 23 -28.83 -27.57 33.55
N SER A 24 -30.10 -27.18 33.71
CA SER A 24 -31.25 -28.14 33.74
C SER A 24 -32.61 -27.47 34.04
N ALA A 25 -33.63 -28.02 33.36
CA ALA A 25 -35.05 -28.17 33.73
C ALA A 25 -35.94 -26.95 34.10
N ASN A 26 -36.89 -26.60 33.21
CA ASN A 26 -38.33 -26.93 33.35
C ASN A 26 -39.19 -26.18 32.32
N ALA A 27 -40.21 -26.87 31.80
CA ALA A 27 -41.14 -26.41 30.78
C ALA A 27 -42.27 -25.52 31.33
N THR A 28 -42.76 -24.57 30.52
CA THR A 28 -44.14 -24.02 30.58
C THR A 28 -44.52 -23.45 29.19
N PRO A 29 -45.76 -23.60 28.68
CA PRO A 29 -46.09 -23.27 27.29
C PRO A 29 -46.81 -21.90 27.07
N THR A 30 -46.58 -21.32 25.88
CA THR A 30 -47.38 -20.30 25.11
C THR A 30 -47.37 -18.83 25.62
N PRO A 31 -47.51 -17.77 24.75
CA PRO A 31 -48.46 -17.66 23.64
C PRO A 31 -47.87 -17.30 22.25
N THR A 32 -48.67 -17.59 21.23
CA THR A 32 -48.51 -17.27 19.81
C THR A 32 -48.27 -15.78 19.56
N VAL A 33 -47.12 -15.44 18.96
CA VAL A 33 -46.84 -14.10 18.43
C VAL A 33 -47.02 -14.13 16.91
N SER A 34 -47.85 -13.21 16.41
CA SER A 34 -48.17 -13.01 15.00
C SER A 34 -46.92 -12.85 14.13
N ARG A 35 -46.94 -13.51 12.97
CA ARG A 35 -45.89 -13.45 11.94
C ARG A 35 -45.61 -11.98 11.54
N PRO A 36 -44.36 -11.50 11.56
CA PRO A 36 -44.02 -10.17 11.02
C PRO A 36 -44.34 -10.11 9.52
N PRO A 37 -44.76 -8.94 8.99
CA PRO A 37 -44.97 -8.78 7.57
C PRO A 37 -43.68 -9.08 6.79
N GLU A 38 -43.84 -9.80 5.69
CA GLU A 38 -42.78 -10.17 4.76
C GLU A 38 -42.04 -8.90 4.28
N PRO A 39 -40.70 -8.88 4.29
CA PRO A 39 -39.95 -7.69 3.91
C PRO A 39 -40.24 -7.36 2.44
N GLN A 40 -40.88 -6.21 2.23
CA GLN A 40 -41.04 -5.65 0.89
C GLN A 40 -39.65 -5.32 0.35
N VAL A 41 -39.30 -5.97 -0.76
CA VAL A 41 -38.13 -5.63 -1.57
C VAL A 41 -38.29 -4.18 -2.01
N GLN A 42 -37.55 -3.25 -1.39
CA GLN A 42 -37.51 -1.87 -1.82
C GLN A 42 -36.88 -1.84 -3.21
N SER A 43 -37.69 -1.51 -4.21
CA SER A 43 -37.22 -1.10 -5.52
C SER A 43 -36.41 0.19 -5.35
N PHE A 44 -35.09 0.10 -5.54
CA PHE A 44 -34.21 1.26 -5.52
C PHE A 44 -34.55 2.19 -6.68
N THR A 45 -34.99 3.39 -6.34
CA THR A 45 -35.01 4.53 -7.26
C THR A 45 -33.74 5.33 -6.97
N PRO A 46 -32.85 5.56 -7.94
CA PRO A 46 -31.61 6.30 -7.70
C PRO A 46 -31.93 7.71 -7.18
N SER A 47 -31.38 8.07 -6.01
CA SER A 47 -31.42 9.43 -5.48
C SER A 47 -30.44 10.31 -6.25
N PRO A 48 -30.63 11.65 -6.29
CA PRO A 48 -29.75 12.53 -7.04
C PRO A 48 -28.36 12.63 -6.39
N THR A 49 -27.33 12.54 -7.24
CA THR A 49 -25.94 12.94 -6.97
C THR A 49 -25.92 14.31 -6.26
N SER A 50 -25.37 14.38 -5.04
CA SER A 50 -25.15 15.65 -4.34
C SER A 50 -23.82 16.28 -4.76
N THR A 51 -23.85 17.56 -5.13
CA THR A 51 -22.64 18.36 -5.35
C THR A 51 -22.47 19.31 -4.17
N ILE A 52 -21.30 19.26 -3.52
CA ILE A 52 -20.94 20.22 -2.48
C ILE A 52 -20.05 21.27 -3.14
N ASP A 53 -20.59 22.47 -3.30
CA ASP A 53 -19.85 23.61 -3.82
C ASP A 53 -19.16 24.35 -2.65
N THR A 54 -17.84 24.22 -2.56
CA THR A 54 -17.04 24.83 -1.48
C THR A 54 -16.29 26.09 -1.94
N ARG A 55 -16.70 26.68 -3.06
CA ARG A 55 -16.01 27.83 -3.68
C ARG A 55 -16.12 29.12 -2.85
N PRO A 56 -15.09 30.00 -2.87
CA PRO A 56 -15.21 31.41 -2.51
C PRO A 56 -15.88 32.24 -3.62
N GLU A 57 -16.44 33.40 -3.27
CA GLU A 57 -16.98 34.39 -4.23
C GLU A 57 -15.92 34.97 -5.18
N ALA A 58 -14.64 34.96 -4.81
CA ALA A 58 -13.52 35.45 -5.62
C ALA A 58 -12.56 34.29 -5.96
N ARG A 59 -12.51 33.93 -7.24
CA ARG A 59 -11.73 32.78 -7.74
C ARG A 59 -10.25 33.17 -7.93
N PRO A 60 -9.29 32.39 -7.39
CA PRO A 60 -7.88 32.54 -7.75
C PRO A 60 -7.69 32.32 -9.26
N THR A 61 -6.82 33.11 -9.88
CA THR A 61 -6.57 33.05 -11.34
C THR A 61 -5.82 31.80 -11.78
N THR A 62 -5.19 31.09 -10.85
CA THR A 62 -4.36 29.91 -11.11
C THR A 62 -4.89 28.70 -10.33
N PRO A 63 -5.18 27.57 -10.99
CA PRO A 63 -5.56 26.33 -10.32
C PRO A 63 -4.46 25.86 -9.35
N PRO A 64 -4.83 25.20 -8.24
CA PRO A 64 -3.85 24.66 -7.31
C PRO A 64 -3.05 23.54 -7.96
N THR A 65 -1.80 23.39 -7.53
CA THR A 65 -0.88 22.35 -8.04
C THR A 65 -0.52 21.30 -6.99
N ALA A 66 -0.86 21.57 -5.72
CA ALA A 66 -0.70 20.66 -4.60
C ALA A 66 -1.88 20.79 -3.61
N ILE A 67 -2.27 19.66 -3.04
CA ILE A 67 -3.36 19.56 -2.06
C ILE A 67 -2.84 18.79 -0.86
N LEU A 68 -2.82 19.45 0.29
CA LEU A 68 -2.49 18.86 1.58
C LEU A 68 -3.71 18.15 2.14
N ILE A 69 -3.51 16.95 2.66
CA ILE A 69 -4.51 16.21 3.43
C ILE A 69 -3.98 16.02 4.84
N ASP A 70 -4.68 16.61 5.80
CA ASP A 70 -4.36 16.60 7.23
C ASP A 70 -5.61 16.33 8.07
N VAL A 71 -5.45 16.28 9.39
CA VAL A 71 -6.59 16.20 10.32
C VAL A 71 -7.36 17.51 10.33
N ASP A 72 -8.69 17.44 10.46
CA ASP A 72 -9.55 18.62 10.39
C ASP A 72 -9.65 19.43 11.70
N GLY A 73 -8.97 18.98 12.76
CA GLY A 73 -9.01 19.56 14.10
C GLY A 73 -10.05 18.93 15.03
N THR A 74 -11.01 18.14 14.52
CA THR A 74 -11.97 17.36 15.33
C THR A 74 -11.35 16.08 15.88
N GLY A 75 -10.26 15.62 15.26
CA GLY A 75 -9.43 14.51 15.71
C GLY A 75 -9.79 13.15 15.12
N THR A 76 -10.89 13.04 14.38
CA THR A 76 -11.35 11.79 13.74
C THR A 76 -11.45 11.88 12.22
N HIS A 77 -11.58 13.09 11.67
CA HIS A 77 -11.73 13.29 10.23
C HIS A 77 -10.51 13.99 9.62
N LEU A 78 -10.41 13.84 8.31
CA LEU A 78 -9.40 14.40 7.45
C LEU A 78 -10.03 15.49 6.58
N ARG A 79 -9.21 16.43 6.16
CA ARG A 79 -9.60 17.49 5.24
C ARG A 79 -8.52 17.67 4.17
N ALA A 80 -8.95 18.01 2.97
CA ALA A 80 -8.08 18.44 1.88
C ALA A 80 -8.09 19.97 1.76
N ARG A 81 -6.90 20.54 1.57
CA ARG A 81 -6.68 21.98 1.44
C ARG A 81 -5.64 22.27 0.36
N PRO A 82 -5.90 23.18 -0.59
CA PRO A 82 -4.90 23.59 -1.56
C PRO A 82 -3.74 24.33 -0.88
N VAL A 83 -2.51 23.98 -1.25
CA VAL A 83 -1.30 24.58 -0.69
C VAL A 83 -0.34 25.01 -1.79
N ASP A 84 0.51 25.98 -1.48
CA ASP A 84 1.65 26.30 -2.31
C ASP A 84 2.68 25.15 -2.23
N PRO A 85 3.10 24.58 -3.37
CA PRO A 85 3.98 23.39 -3.37
C PRO A 85 5.40 23.66 -2.88
N VAL A 86 5.84 24.91 -2.80
CA VAL A 86 7.21 25.25 -2.40
C VAL A 86 7.28 25.58 -0.91
N THR A 87 6.31 26.34 -0.42
CA THR A 87 6.24 26.81 0.98
C THR A 87 5.40 25.90 1.88
N LEU A 88 4.50 25.11 1.29
CA LEU A 88 3.48 24.31 1.98
C LEU A 88 2.40 25.13 2.70
N ASP A 89 2.38 26.46 2.49
CA ASP A 89 1.37 27.36 3.05
C ASP A 89 0.03 27.19 2.35
N ASP A 90 -1.07 27.45 3.08
CA ASP A 90 -2.41 27.35 2.53
C ASP A 90 -2.66 28.43 1.47
N LEU A 91 -3.24 28.03 0.34
CA LEU A 91 -3.65 28.99 -0.67
C LEU A 91 -4.91 29.73 -0.18
N PRO A 92 -4.93 31.07 -0.21
CA PRO A 92 -6.07 31.83 0.27
C PRO A 92 -7.30 31.61 -0.60
N GLY A 93 -8.48 31.65 0.03
CA GLY A 93 -9.78 31.58 -0.63
C GLY A 93 -10.36 30.18 -0.78
N TYR A 94 -9.63 29.09 -0.53
CA TYR A 94 -10.21 27.75 -0.63
C TYR A 94 -10.79 27.28 0.71
N ALA A 95 -12.07 26.91 0.74
CA ALA A 95 -12.63 26.19 1.88
C ALA A 95 -12.18 24.72 1.84
N PRO A 96 -11.87 24.08 2.99
CA PRO A 96 -11.46 22.68 3.00
C PRO A 96 -12.57 21.74 2.52
N ILE A 97 -12.19 20.65 1.83
CA ILE A 97 -13.10 19.54 1.49
C ILE A 97 -12.87 18.41 2.50
N SER A 98 -13.95 17.84 3.05
CA SER A 98 -13.85 16.65 3.93
C SER A 98 -13.28 15.47 3.15
N PHE A 99 -12.30 14.79 3.73
CA PHE A 99 -11.78 13.50 3.27
C PHE A 99 -12.21 12.36 4.21
N GLU A 100 -13.21 12.63 5.04
CA GLU A 100 -13.79 11.72 6.02
C GLU A 100 -12.73 11.11 6.94
N HIS A 101 -12.91 9.90 7.47
CA HIS A 101 -11.96 9.32 8.42
C HIS A 101 -10.70 8.77 7.74
N HIS A 102 -10.84 8.15 6.59
CA HIS A 102 -9.73 7.65 5.78
C HIS A 102 -10.17 7.53 4.32
N TYR A 103 -9.20 7.41 3.41
CA TYR A 103 -9.48 7.46 1.99
C TYR A 103 -8.47 6.67 1.13
N GLN A 104 -8.89 6.40 -0.10
CA GLN A 104 -8.03 6.05 -1.22
C GLN A 104 -8.25 7.09 -2.30
N ALA A 105 -7.18 7.68 -2.84
CA ALA A 105 -7.28 8.70 -3.87
C ALA A 105 -6.28 8.47 -5.00
N ALA A 106 -6.67 8.89 -6.20
CA ALA A 106 -5.80 9.03 -7.35
C ALA A 106 -6.03 10.39 -8.01
N VAL A 107 -4.98 10.93 -8.61
CA VAL A 107 -5.03 12.16 -9.40
C VAL A 107 -5.07 11.80 -10.87
N HIS A 108 -5.99 12.42 -11.61
CA HIS A 108 -6.11 12.29 -13.06
C HIS A 108 -4.78 12.72 -13.72
N PRO A 109 -4.34 12.12 -14.85
CA PRO A 109 -3.06 12.47 -15.49
C PRO A 109 -2.90 13.98 -15.82
N SER A 110 -4.01 14.67 -16.11
CA SER A 110 -4.03 16.12 -16.34
C SER A 110 -4.06 16.98 -15.07
N GLY A 111 -4.16 16.39 -13.88
CA GLY A 111 -4.26 17.10 -12.61
C GLY A 111 -5.62 17.74 -12.32
N GLY A 112 -6.51 17.84 -13.31
CA GLY A 112 -7.80 18.54 -13.19
C GLY A 112 -8.86 17.83 -12.32
N THR A 113 -8.62 16.58 -11.94
CA THR A 113 -9.61 15.78 -11.18
C THR A 113 -8.91 14.85 -10.21
N ILE A 114 -9.47 14.73 -9.00
CA ILE A 114 -9.15 13.66 -8.06
C ILE A 114 -10.33 12.70 -8.02
N ALA A 115 -10.05 11.40 -8.20
CA ALA A 115 -10.99 10.35 -7.82
C ALA A 115 -10.64 9.88 -6.41
N ALA A 116 -11.63 9.81 -5.53
CA ALA A 116 -11.44 9.36 -4.16
C ALA A 116 -12.54 8.39 -3.73
N ILE A 117 -12.18 7.43 -2.89
CA ILE A 117 -13.09 6.63 -2.08
C ILE A 117 -12.86 7.09 -0.65
N MET A 118 -13.90 7.55 0.03
CA MET A 118 -13.82 8.15 1.36
C MET A 118 -14.71 7.37 2.32
N TRP A 119 -14.16 6.97 3.47
CA TRP A 119 -14.87 6.21 4.49
C TRP A 119 -15.27 7.13 5.66
N PRO A 120 -16.56 7.16 6.03
CA PRO A 120 -17.05 8.06 7.08
C PRO A 120 -16.60 7.65 8.50
N GLY A 121 -16.10 6.43 8.69
CA GLY A 121 -15.72 5.91 10.00
C GLY A 121 -14.44 5.07 9.98
N GLY A 122 -13.77 5.00 11.12
CA GLY A 122 -12.50 4.26 11.28
C GLY A 122 -12.64 2.77 11.54
N ASN A 123 -13.84 2.29 11.87
CA ASN A 123 -14.07 0.88 12.17
C ASN A 123 -14.77 0.17 11.00
N GLY A 124 -14.12 -0.85 10.43
CA GLY A 124 -14.76 -1.82 9.54
C GLY A 124 -14.85 -1.49 8.04
N ASN A 125 -14.28 -0.38 7.55
CA ASN A 125 -14.29 -0.02 6.12
C ASN A 125 -15.69 -0.06 5.45
N TYR A 126 -16.72 0.32 6.19
CA TYR A 126 -18.13 0.31 5.75
C TYR A 126 -18.61 1.70 5.32
N GLY A 127 -19.55 1.73 4.38
CA GLY A 127 -20.31 2.92 4.00
C GLY A 127 -19.54 3.95 3.19
N ALA A 128 -18.39 3.60 2.60
CA ALA A 128 -17.63 4.53 1.78
C ALA A 128 -18.40 5.00 0.55
N THR A 129 -18.09 6.22 0.13
CA THR A 129 -18.61 6.85 -1.09
C THR A 129 -17.49 7.12 -2.07
N VAL A 130 -17.84 7.08 -3.36
CA VAL A 130 -16.94 7.47 -4.45
C VAL A 130 -17.14 8.95 -4.76
N HIS A 131 -16.05 9.70 -4.92
CA HIS A 131 -16.03 11.14 -5.18
C HIS A 131 -15.19 11.48 -6.40
N LEU A 132 -15.62 12.50 -7.14
CA LEU A 132 -14.83 13.19 -8.16
C LEU A 132 -14.70 14.66 -7.78
N ILE A 133 -13.47 15.09 -7.50
CA ILE A 133 -13.17 16.47 -7.09
C ILE A 133 -12.54 17.20 -8.27
N ASP A 134 -13.19 18.25 -8.76
CA ASP A 134 -12.60 19.16 -9.76
C ASP A 134 -11.60 20.08 -9.05
N THR A 135 -10.32 19.97 -9.39
CA THR A 135 -9.25 20.68 -8.68
C THR A 135 -9.19 22.16 -9.03
N ALA A 136 -9.60 22.54 -10.25
CA ALA A 136 -9.60 23.92 -10.71
C ALA A 136 -10.84 24.69 -10.25
N ARG A 137 -11.97 24.00 -10.06
CA ARG A 137 -13.19 24.57 -9.48
C ARG A 137 -13.27 24.40 -7.98
N TRP A 138 -12.50 23.47 -7.41
CA TRP A 138 -12.58 23.06 -6.01
C TRP A 138 -14.00 22.64 -5.61
N ILE A 139 -14.58 21.75 -6.42
CA ILE A 139 -15.95 21.23 -6.23
C ILE A 139 -15.86 19.73 -6.01
N ASP A 140 -16.48 19.25 -4.93
CA ASP A 140 -16.66 17.83 -4.67
C ASP A 140 -18.00 17.34 -5.22
N ARG A 141 -17.95 16.29 -6.05
CA ARG A 141 -19.11 15.57 -6.52
C ARG A 141 -19.08 14.15 -5.96
N THR A 142 -19.96 13.89 -5.00
CA THR A 142 -20.22 12.55 -4.48
C THR A 142 -21.05 11.75 -5.49
N LEU A 143 -20.68 10.49 -5.72
CA LEU A 143 -21.37 9.56 -6.61
C LEU A 143 -22.19 8.55 -5.80
N ASP A 144 -23.26 8.04 -6.40
CA ASP A 144 -24.20 7.10 -5.75
C ASP A 144 -23.67 5.67 -5.60
N THR A 145 -22.35 5.50 -5.65
CA THR A 145 -21.67 4.21 -5.47
C THR A 145 -21.24 4.05 -4.02
N LYS A 146 -21.75 3.02 -3.35
CA LYS A 146 -21.39 2.64 -1.98
C LYS A 146 -20.39 1.50 -1.96
N ILE A 147 -19.44 1.56 -1.03
CA ILE A 147 -18.37 0.59 -0.87
C ILE A 147 -18.30 0.16 0.60
N ASP A 148 -18.53 -1.12 0.84
CA ASP A 148 -18.55 -1.75 2.18
C ASP A 148 -17.35 -2.67 2.41
N ALA A 149 -16.21 -2.33 1.80
CA ALA A 149 -14.97 -3.08 1.94
C ALA A 149 -13.75 -2.17 1.75
N TYR A 150 -12.59 -2.62 2.21
CA TYR A 150 -11.32 -2.00 1.83
C TYR A 150 -11.07 -2.18 0.32
N THR A 151 -10.49 -1.18 -0.32
CA THR A 151 -10.09 -1.25 -1.73
C THR A 151 -8.59 -1.21 -1.90
N THR A 152 -8.08 -1.80 -2.99
CA THR A 152 -6.74 -1.45 -3.46
C THR A 152 -6.65 0.05 -3.77
N ALA A 153 -5.43 0.54 -3.96
CA ALA A 153 -5.24 1.91 -4.43
C ALA A 153 -5.93 2.13 -5.78
N LEU A 154 -6.48 3.34 -5.97
CA LEU A 154 -7.09 3.77 -7.21
C LEU A 154 -6.03 3.97 -8.32
N ARG A 155 -6.40 3.65 -9.56
CA ARG A 155 -5.55 3.88 -10.74
C ARG A 155 -6.37 4.45 -11.90
N PHE A 156 -6.01 5.64 -12.37
CA PHE A 156 -6.47 6.12 -13.67
C PHE A 156 -5.80 5.32 -14.79
N ASP A 157 -6.53 5.08 -15.88
CA ASP A 157 -5.88 4.71 -17.13
C ASP A 157 -5.06 5.87 -17.71
N ALA A 158 -4.27 5.59 -18.74
CA ALA A 158 -3.37 6.57 -19.33
C ALA A 158 -4.10 7.79 -19.92
N THR A 159 -5.35 7.63 -20.35
CA THR A 159 -6.18 8.73 -20.87
C THR A 159 -6.89 9.50 -19.75
N GLY A 160 -7.01 8.88 -18.57
CA GLY A 160 -7.76 9.38 -17.44
C GLY A 160 -9.29 9.25 -17.60
N ALA A 161 -9.76 8.54 -18.61
CA ALA A 161 -11.18 8.33 -18.86
C ALA A 161 -11.82 7.36 -17.86
N ALA A 162 -11.02 6.48 -17.25
CA ALA A 162 -11.49 5.50 -16.29
C ALA A 162 -10.57 5.36 -15.07
N VAL A 163 -11.17 5.01 -13.94
CA VAL A 163 -10.48 4.65 -12.69
C VAL A 163 -10.77 3.20 -12.36
N TYR A 164 -9.74 2.45 -11.95
CA TYR A 164 -9.83 1.05 -11.57
C TYR A 164 -9.39 0.85 -10.12
N TRP A 165 -10.05 -0.10 -9.44
CA TRP A 165 -9.67 -0.62 -8.13
C TRP A 165 -10.17 -2.04 -7.98
N ALA A 166 -9.63 -2.77 -7.02
CA ALA A 166 -10.14 -4.07 -6.62
C ALA A 166 -10.61 -4.04 -5.17
N GLN A 167 -11.64 -4.84 -4.87
CA GLN A 167 -12.17 -4.97 -3.50
C GLN A 167 -12.73 -6.38 -3.25
N PRO A 168 -12.69 -6.88 -2.02
CA PRO A 168 -13.39 -8.11 -1.64
C PRO A 168 -14.89 -8.01 -1.96
N VAL A 169 -15.47 -9.12 -2.38
CA VAL A 169 -16.92 -9.30 -2.56
C VAL A 169 -17.34 -10.50 -1.73
N THR A 170 -18.25 -10.28 -0.79
CA THR A 170 -18.82 -11.36 0.02
C THR A 170 -19.88 -12.07 -0.82
N GLY A 171 -19.65 -13.34 -1.14
CA GLY A 171 -20.64 -14.22 -1.76
C GLY A 171 -21.51 -14.93 -0.70
N ALA A 172 -22.50 -15.70 -1.16
CA ALA A 172 -23.25 -16.63 -0.30
C ALA A 172 -22.42 -17.85 0.17
N SER A 173 -21.21 -18.02 -0.39
CA SER A 173 -20.26 -19.06 0.01
C SER A 173 -19.26 -18.52 1.03
N THR A 174 -18.60 -19.42 1.76
CA THR A 174 -17.46 -19.12 2.65
C THR A 174 -16.19 -18.71 1.90
N GLU A 175 -16.21 -18.70 0.56
CA GLU A 175 -15.07 -18.35 -0.27
C GLU A 175 -14.94 -16.83 -0.41
N THR A 176 -13.77 -16.29 -0.11
CA THR A 176 -13.52 -14.87 -0.35
C THR A 176 -13.14 -14.66 -1.81
N THR A 177 -13.91 -13.86 -2.54
CA THR A 177 -13.56 -13.43 -3.90
C THR A 177 -13.23 -11.95 -3.91
N THR A 178 -12.39 -11.54 -4.85
CA THR A 178 -12.08 -10.13 -5.10
C THR A 178 -12.62 -9.74 -6.47
N ALA A 179 -13.29 -8.59 -6.57
CA ALA A 179 -13.74 -8.05 -7.85
C ALA A 179 -12.91 -6.86 -8.30
N LEU A 180 -12.68 -6.76 -9.60
CA LEU A 180 -12.15 -5.57 -10.25
C LEU A 180 -13.32 -4.66 -10.63
N TRP A 181 -13.23 -3.39 -10.23
CA TRP A 181 -14.21 -2.37 -10.51
C TRP A 181 -13.65 -1.32 -11.46
N LYS A 182 -14.55 -0.67 -12.21
CA LYS A 182 -14.26 0.45 -13.10
C LYS A 182 -15.25 1.57 -12.83
N LEU A 183 -14.73 2.78 -12.66
CA LEU A 183 -15.47 4.04 -12.73
C LEU A 183 -15.20 4.70 -14.08
N ASP A 184 -16.25 5.02 -14.83
CA ASP A 184 -16.18 5.92 -15.97
C ASP A 184 -16.28 7.37 -15.49
N VAL A 185 -15.26 8.17 -15.77
CA VAL A 185 -15.10 9.51 -15.16
C VAL A 185 -16.13 10.49 -15.72
N ALA A 186 -16.46 10.39 -17.01
CA ALA A 186 -17.39 11.31 -17.67
C ALA A 186 -18.83 11.11 -17.17
N SER A 187 -19.29 9.86 -17.08
CA SER A 187 -20.63 9.53 -16.62
C SER A 187 -20.76 9.49 -15.10
N GLY A 188 -19.66 9.24 -14.37
CA GLY A 188 -19.69 8.97 -12.94
C GLY A 188 -20.24 7.58 -12.60
N SER A 189 -20.35 6.68 -13.58
CA SER A 189 -20.86 5.32 -13.37
C SER A 189 -19.73 4.38 -12.94
N ALA A 190 -19.86 3.78 -11.76
CA ALA A 190 -19.05 2.65 -11.33
C ALA A 190 -19.76 1.33 -11.64
N ARG A 191 -18.98 0.31 -12.03
CA ARG A 191 -19.48 -1.06 -12.21
C ARG A 191 -18.38 -2.09 -11.94
N GLU A 192 -18.82 -3.27 -11.52
CA GLU A 192 -18.00 -4.47 -11.49
C GLU A 192 -17.59 -4.83 -12.93
N VAL A 193 -16.30 -5.05 -13.18
CA VAL A 193 -15.78 -5.53 -14.48
C VAL A 193 -15.77 -7.05 -14.50
N LEU A 194 -15.17 -7.66 -13.48
CA LEU A 194 -15.11 -9.12 -13.31
C LEU A 194 -14.74 -9.48 -11.87
N ARG A 195 -14.89 -10.76 -11.54
CA ARG A 195 -14.38 -11.36 -10.30
C ARG A 195 -13.14 -12.20 -10.58
N LEU A 196 -12.14 -12.07 -9.72
CA LEU A 196 -10.97 -12.93 -9.72
C LEU A 196 -11.36 -14.34 -9.23
N PRO A 197 -10.55 -15.37 -9.56
CA PRO A 197 -10.72 -16.70 -8.97
C PRO A 197 -10.78 -16.65 -7.44
N ALA A 198 -11.57 -17.53 -6.84
CA ALA A 198 -11.78 -17.60 -5.41
C ALA A 198 -10.47 -17.76 -4.60
N ASN A 199 -10.51 -17.27 -3.35
CA ASN A 199 -9.49 -17.38 -2.32
C ASN A 199 -8.15 -16.71 -2.71
N LEU A 200 -8.26 -15.66 -3.52
CA LEU A 200 -7.19 -14.74 -3.85
C LEU A 200 -7.59 -13.32 -3.44
N TYR A 201 -6.69 -12.65 -2.74
CA TYR A 201 -6.84 -11.25 -2.33
C TYR A 201 -6.05 -10.37 -3.28
N ALA A 202 -6.71 -9.43 -3.97
CA ALA A 202 -5.98 -8.43 -4.75
C ALA A 202 -5.22 -7.50 -3.81
N ARG A 203 -3.92 -7.33 -4.07
CA ARG A 203 -3.03 -6.45 -3.31
C ARG A 203 -2.69 -5.19 -4.05
N ASP A 204 -2.57 -5.27 -5.38
CA ASP A 204 -2.29 -4.10 -6.21
C ASP A 204 -2.98 -4.23 -7.56
N VAL A 205 -3.30 -3.06 -8.12
CA VAL A 205 -3.86 -2.90 -9.45
C VAL A 205 -2.97 -1.94 -10.22
N GLN A 206 -2.71 -2.25 -11.49
CA GLN A 206 -1.97 -1.37 -12.39
C GLN A 206 -2.63 -1.30 -13.75
N THR A 207 -2.69 -0.09 -14.31
CA THR A 207 -3.16 0.12 -15.67
C THR A 207 -2.00 -0.02 -16.65
N LEU A 208 -2.23 -0.77 -17.72
CA LEU A 208 -1.31 -0.95 -18.83
C LEU A 208 -1.88 -0.28 -20.10
N LYS A 209 -1.36 -0.62 -21.29
CA LYS A 209 -1.89 -0.16 -22.58
C LYS A 209 -3.27 -0.78 -22.87
N GLY A 210 -4.32 -0.17 -22.35
CA GLY A 210 -5.71 -0.62 -22.53
C GLY A 210 -6.05 -1.91 -21.76
N ARG A 211 -5.18 -2.35 -20.86
CA ARG A 211 -5.39 -3.52 -19.98
C ARG A 211 -5.25 -3.11 -18.52
N VAL A 212 -5.68 -3.98 -17.63
CA VAL A 212 -5.46 -3.84 -16.18
C VAL A 212 -4.76 -5.09 -15.68
N ALA A 213 -3.63 -4.94 -14.99
CA ALA A 213 -2.99 -6.01 -14.25
C ALA A 213 -3.45 -5.98 -12.79
N VAL A 214 -3.76 -7.15 -12.23
CA VAL A 214 -4.10 -7.31 -10.81
C VAL A 214 -3.14 -8.32 -10.21
N TYR A 215 -2.35 -7.89 -9.24
CA TYR A 215 -1.53 -8.77 -8.43
C TYR A 215 -2.34 -9.26 -7.24
N ALA A 216 -2.46 -10.58 -7.10
CA ALA A 216 -3.24 -11.21 -6.05
C ALA A 216 -2.43 -12.27 -5.30
N GLU A 217 -2.62 -12.32 -3.99
CA GLU A 217 -2.01 -13.28 -3.09
C GLU A 217 -3.02 -14.36 -2.67
N PRO A 218 -2.57 -15.59 -2.39
CA PRO A 218 -3.39 -16.60 -1.74
C PRO A 218 -3.92 -16.09 -0.40
N GLY A 219 -5.18 -16.42 -0.11
CA GLY A 219 -5.73 -16.17 1.20
C GLY A 219 -5.06 -16.98 2.29
N GLY A 220 -4.47 -16.28 3.27
CA GLY A 220 -4.03 -16.92 4.51
C GLY A 220 -5.20 -17.70 5.11
N ASN A 221 -4.94 -18.95 5.53
CA ASN A 221 -5.90 -19.86 6.16
C ASN A 221 -7.00 -20.45 5.27
N VAL A 222 -7.05 -20.19 3.96
CA VAL A 222 -8.05 -20.81 3.09
C VAL A 222 -7.48 -22.04 2.38
N LEU A 223 -7.91 -23.23 2.80
CA LEU A 223 -7.64 -24.49 2.12
C LEU A 223 -8.62 -24.67 0.96
N ILE A 224 -8.14 -25.05 -0.23
CA ILE A 224 -8.96 -25.40 -1.40
C ILE A 224 -8.73 -26.88 -1.69
N ASP A 225 -9.79 -27.70 -1.69
CA ASP A 225 -9.67 -29.16 -1.90
C ASP A 225 -8.66 -29.84 -0.94
N GLY A 226 -8.51 -29.28 0.26
CA GLY A 226 -7.54 -29.73 1.26
C GLY A 226 -6.09 -29.29 1.00
N GLN A 227 -5.82 -28.46 -0.02
CA GLN A 227 -4.49 -27.95 -0.36
C GLN A 227 -4.46 -26.41 -0.30
N ARG A 228 -3.36 -25.84 0.20
CA ARG A 228 -3.12 -24.39 0.10
C ARG A 228 -2.78 -24.04 -1.36
N ARG A 229 -3.20 -22.86 -1.81
CA ARG A 229 -2.62 -22.28 -3.03
C ARG A 229 -1.30 -21.63 -2.63
N ASP A 230 -0.22 -22.06 -3.27
CA ASP A 230 1.12 -21.70 -2.81
C ASP A 230 1.71 -20.47 -3.50
N ALA A 231 1.14 -20.05 -4.64
CA ALA A 231 1.71 -19.01 -5.50
C ALA A 231 0.81 -17.76 -5.63
N PRO A 232 1.35 -16.55 -5.40
CA PRO A 232 0.70 -15.33 -5.84
C PRO A 232 0.63 -15.28 -7.37
N THR A 233 -0.37 -14.58 -7.88
CA THR A 233 -0.73 -14.62 -9.30
C THR A 233 -0.97 -13.21 -9.82
N VAL A 234 -0.52 -12.93 -11.04
CA VAL A 234 -0.88 -11.72 -11.78
C VAL A 234 -1.94 -12.06 -12.81
N PHE A 235 -3.07 -11.38 -12.75
CA PHE A 235 -4.13 -11.45 -13.75
C PHE A 235 -4.04 -10.26 -14.68
N VAL A 236 -3.97 -10.49 -15.98
CA VAL A 236 -4.09 -9.43 -16.99
C VAL A 236 -5.51 -9.45 -17.52
N VAL A 237 -6.20 -8.32 -17.42
CA VAL A 237 -7.63 -8.16 -17.68
C VAL A 237 -7.84 -7.28 -18.90
N ASP A 238 -8.75 -7.72 -19.77
CA ASP A 238 -9.43 -6.88 -20.75
C ASP A 238 -10.65 -6.22 -20.10
N PRO A 239 -10.60 -4.94 -19.72
CA PRO A 239 -11.74 -4.28 -19.11
C PRO A 239 -12.89 -4.02 -20.11
N ALA A 240 -12.62 -4.00 -21.42
CA ALA A 240 -13.64 -3.79 -22.44
C ALA A 240 -14.40 -5.09 -22.74
N ALA A 241 -13.69 -6.21 -22.80
CA ALA A 241 -14.29 -7.53 -23.00
C ALA A 241 -14.67 -8.25 -21.68
N ALA A 242 -14.46 -7.60 -20.52
CA ALA A 242 -14.77 -8.13 -19.19
C ALA A 242 -14.19 -9.54 -18.93
N ARG A 243 -12.94 -9.79 -19.36
CA ARG A 243 -12.32 -11.13 -19.25
C ARG A 243 -10.85 -11.07 -18.86
N ILE A 244 -10.40 -12.11 -18.18
CA ILE A 244 -8.98 -12.37 -17.93
C ILE A 244 -8.35 -12.88 -19.24
N VAL A 245 -7.31 -12.21 -19.73
CA VAL A 245 -6.57 -12.57 -20.94
C VAL A 245 -5.27 -13.31 -20.66
N ALA A 246 -4.71 -13.16 -19.46
CA ALA A 246 -3.60 -13.97 -18.97
C ALA A 246 -3.69 -14.19 -17.46
N THR A 247 -3.33 -15.39 -17.03
CA THR A 247 -3.18 -15.79 -15.62
C THR A 247 -1.75 -16.25 -15.42
N ILE A 248 -0.97 -15.49 -14.66
CA ILE A 248 0.48 -15.67 -14.56
C ILE A 248 0.83 -16.03 -13.11
N PRO A 249 0.95 -17.32 -12.75
CA PRO A 249 1.39 -17.74 -11.43
C PRO A 249 2.87 -17.39 -11.25
N LEU A 250 3.21 -16.67 -10.17
CA LEU A 250 4.57 -16.23 -9.92
C LEU A 250 5.35 -17.32 -9.17
N PRO A 251 6.62 -17.58 -9.53
CA PRO A 251 7.48 -18.58 -8.90
C PRO A 251 8.10 -18.08 -7.59
N VAL A 252 7.30 -17.42 -6.74
CA VAL A 252 7.70 -16.88 -5.44
C VAL A 252 6.62 -17.16 -4.41
N ARG A 253 6.94 -17.02 -3.12
CA ARG A 253 5.93 -17.01 -2.05
C ARG A 253 5.51 -15.58 -1.72
N ALA A 254 4.25 -15.40 -1.32
CA ALA A 254 3.75 -14.14 -0.80
C ALA A 254 2.54 -14.34 0.13
N GLY A 255 2.44 -13.53 1.17
CA GLY A 255 1.43 -13.67 2.21
C GLY A 255 1.94 -14.38 3.46
N GLN A 256 1.00 -14.88 4.25
CA GLN A 256 1.26 -15.54 5.53
C GLN A 256 1.34 -17.05 5.33
N TYR A 257 2.46 -17.65 5.72
CA TYR A 257 2.70 -19.09 5.62
C TYR A 257 3.05 -19.68 6.97
N GLN A 258 2.64 -20.92 7.19
CA GLN A 258 3.14 -21.69 8.33
C GLN A 258 4.54 -22.19 7.99
N ASP A 259 5.46 -22.05 8.93
CA ASP A 259 6.81 -22.59 8.79
C ASP A 259 6.73 -24.12 8.63
N PRO A 260 7.24 -24.71 7.54
CA PRO A 260 7.23 -26.17 7.37
C PRO A 260 8.02 -26.92 8.45
N ALA A 261 8.97 -26.24 9.12
CA ALA A 261 9.74 -26.79 10.23
C ALA A 261 9.03 -26.65 11.59
N ALA A 262 7.79 -26.17 11.61
CA ALA A 262 6.98 -26.03 12.81
C ALA A 262 6.73 -27.39 13.50
N PRO A 263 7.05 -27.53 14.80
CA PRO A 263 6.74 -28.76 15.55
C PRO A 263 5.25 -28.92 15.86
N THR A 264 4.42 -27.87 15.73
CA THR A 264 2.97 -27.91 16.02
C THR A 264 2.17 -27.11 15.00
N ALA A 265 0.90 -27.51 14.79
CA ALA A 265 -0.03 -26.84 13.87
C ALA A 265 -0.35 -25.39 14.26
N ASP A 266 -0.11 -25.02 15.52
CA ASP A 266 -0.49 -23.71 16.06
C ASP A 266 0.58 -22.62 15.86
N GLU A 267 1.83 -22.95 15.46
CA GLU A 267 2.94 -21.99 15.29
C GLU A 267 4.24 -22.65 14.81
N PRO A 268 5.17 -21.93 14.13
CA PRO A 268 5.16 -20.48 13.82
C PRO A 268 4.71 -20.11 12.39
N TRP A 269 4.25 -18.87 12.24
CA TRP A 269 3.89 -18.26 10.95
C TRP A 269 4.96 -17.27 10.50
N ARG A 270 5.20 -17.19 9.18
CA ARG A 270 6.08 -16.24 8.51
C ARG A 270 5.28 -15.36 7.57
N GLN A 271 5.58 -14.07 7.51
CA GLN A 271 5.08 -13.18 6.46
C GLN A 271 6.13 -13.02 5.36
N ILE A 272 5.74 -13.23 4.11
CA ILE A 272 6.62 -13.04 2.95
C ILE A 272 6.00 -11.96 2.05
N ALA A 273 6.79 -10.95 1.69
CA ALA A 273 6.35 -9.88 0.80
C ALA A 273 7.42 -9.63 -0.29
N PRO A 274 7.24 -10.15 -1.51
CA PRO A 274 8.18 -9.91 -2.61
C PRO A 274 8.16 -8.44 -3.05
N GLY A 275 9.29 -7.96 -3.57
CA GLY A 275 9.36 -6.64 -4.18
C GLY A 275 8.73 -6.65 -5.57
N LEU A 276 7.83 -5.71 -5.85
CA LEU A 276 7.15 -5.59 -7.14
C LEU A 276 7.49 -4.26 -7.82
N ALA A 277 8.13 -4.31 -8.99
CA ALA A 277 8.42 -3.12 -9.80
C ALA A 277 7.69 -3.19 -11.14
N TRP A 278 6.63 -2.41 -11.26
CA TRP A 278 5.81 -2.32 -12.47
C TRP A 278 6.42 -1.35 -13.50
N ASP A 279 6.66 -1.85 -14.70
CA ASP A 279 7.02 -1.07 -15.89
C ASP A 279 5.83 -1.08 -16.86
N GLY A 280 4.82 -0.29 -16.51
CA GLY A 280 3.55 -0.19 -17.25
C GLY A 280 3.71 0.16 -18.74
N PRO A 281 4.55 1.14 -19.13
CA PRO A 281 4.76 1.48 -20.54
C PRO A 281 5.31 0.33 -21.40
N ARG A 282 6.01 -0.64 -20.78
CA ARG A 282 6.56 -1.83 -21.46
C ARG A 282 5.82 -3.11 -21.09
N SER A 283 4.66 -3.01 -20.45
CA SER A 283 3.84 -4.15 -20.00
C SER A 283 4.68 -5.20 -19.27
N ARG A 284 5.53 -4.77 -18.35
CA ARG A 284 6.49 -5.65 -17.66
C ARG A 284 6.36 -5.51 -16.15
N LEU A 285 6.60 -6.60 -15.44
CA LEU A 285 6.74 -6.62 -13.98
C LEU A 285 8.07 -7.28 -13.63
N PHE A 286 8.84 -6.66 -12.74
CA PHE A 286 9.94 -7.34 -12.06
C PHE A 286 9.48 -7.77 -10.67
N VAL A 287 9.78 -9.02 -10.32
CA VAL A 287 9.46 -9.62 -9.04
C VAL A 287 10.76 -10.00 -8.35
N ALA A 288 11.04 -9.37 -7.21
CA ALA A 288 12.19 -9.67 -6.37
C ALA A 288 11.74 -10.61 -5.24
N ASP A 289 12.22 -11.85 -5.27
CA ASP A 289 11.92 -12.86 -4.27
C ASP A 289 12.53 -12.44 -2.92
N ALA A 290 11.67 -12.28 -1.93
CA ALA A 290 12.05 -11.84 -0.59
C ALA A 290 12.94 -12.85 0.13
N GLU A 291 12.86 -14.14 -0.20
CA GLU A 291 13.56 -15.20 0.53
C GLU A 291 14.91 -15.56 -0.10
N SER A 292 14.97 -15.61 -1.43
CA SER A 292 16.16 -16.07 -2.17
C SER A 292 16.96 -14.96 -2.84
N GLU A 293 16.51 -13.70 -2.74
CA GLU A 293 17.07 -12.53 -3.44
C GLU A 293 17.07 -12.65 -4.98
N ARG A 294 16.46 -13.70 -5.54
CA ARG A 294 16.29 -13.94 -6.99
C ARG A 294 15.31 -12.95 -7.59
N ILE A 295 15.50 -12.66 -8.87
CA ILE A 295 14.65 -11.75 -9.62
C ILE A 295 14.01 -12.49 -10.77
N PHE A 296 12.72 -12.23 -10.99
CA PHE A 296 11.98 -12.70 -12.15
C PHE A 296 11.50 -11.50 -12.96
N ARG A 297 11.49 -11.65 -14.28
CA ARG A 297 10.94 -10.66 -15.20
C ARG A 297 9.72 -11.26 -15.89
N VAL A 298 8.58 -10.63 -15.70
CA VAL A 298 7.30 -11.03 -16.27
C VAL A 298 6.97 -10.13 -17.45
N ASP A 299 6.70 -10.73 -18.60
CA ASP A 299 6.07 -10.08 -19.75
C ASP A 299 4.56 -10.23 -19.61
N LEU A 300 3.86 -9.13 -19.35
CA LEU A 300 2.42 -9.10 -19.11
C LEU A 300 1.61 -9.20 -20.41
N ASP A 301 2.20 -8.85 -21.55
CA ASP A 301 1.52 -8.98 -22.85
C ASP A 301 1.59 -10.44 -23.34
N ALA A 302 2.75 -11.08 -23.19
CA ALA A 302 2.96 -12.47 -23.58
C ALA A 302 2.51 -13.48 -22.51
N GLY A 303 2.34 -13.05 -21.26
CA GLY A 303 2.05 -13.93 -20.13
C GLY A 303 3.21 -14.87 -19.76
N THR A 304 4.45 -14.46 -20.03
CA THR A 304 5.64 -15.30 -19.83
C THR A 304 6.54 -14.77 -18.72
N ILE A 305 7.34 -15.66 -18.13
CA ILE A 305 8.27 -15.35 -17.05
C ILE A 305 9.68 -15.76 -17.48
N ALA A 306 10.64 -14.85 -17.31
CA ALA A 306 12.06 -15.11 -17.45
C ALA A 306 12.75 -15.06 -16.08
N GLY A 307 13.74 -15.94 -15.87
CA GLY A 307 14.48 -16.08 -14.60
C GLY A 307 14.51 -17.53 -14.10
N PRO A 308 14.95 -17.78 -12.85
CA PRO A 308 15.44 -16.78 -11.90
C PRO A 308 16.75 -16.14 -12.35
N PHE A 309 16.86 -14.83 -12.17
CA PHE A 309 18.12 -14.12 -12.25
C PHE A 309 18.69 -13.98 -10.85
N GLU A 310 19.90 -14.47 -10.65
CA GLU A 310 20.68 -14.22 -9.44
C GLU A 310 21.64 -13.07 -9.77
N PRO A 311 21.33 -11.81 -9.40
CA PRO A 311 22.26 -10.71 -9.59
C PRO A 311 23.50 -11.00 -8.74
N LYS A 312 24.54 -11.53 -9.39
CA LYS A 312 25.73 -12.08 -8.73
C LYS A 312 26.43 -10.99 -7.91
N PRO A 313 26.48 -11.10 -6.58
CA PRO A 313 27.40 -10.29 -5.78
C PRO A 313 28.82 -10.82 -5.97
N ARG A 314 29.84 -9.95 -5.84
CA ARG A 314 31.16 -10.40 -5.39
C ARG A 314 31.04 -10.80 -3.90
N ARG A 315 30.62 -12.03 -3.59
CA ARG A 315 30.47 -12.47 -2.18
C ARG A 315 31.80 -12.88 -1.54
N SER A 316 31.93 -12.51 -0.27
CA SER A 316 32.87 -13.04 0.73
C SER A 316 32.26 -14.26 1.42
N LEU A 317 33.10 -15.23 1.79
CA LEU A 317 32.72 -16.49 2.46
C LEU A 317 32.04 -16.34 3.83
N ALA A 318 32.11 -15.16 4.45
CA ALA A 318 31.54 -14.91 5.77
C ALA A 318 30.00 -14.93 5.80
N ASP A 319 29.34 -14.46 4.74
CA ASP A 319 27.87 -14.37 4.67
C ASP A 319 27.20 -15.76 4.55
N VAL A 320 27.92 -16.73 3.99
CA VAL A 320 27.47 -18.12 3.84
C VAL A 320 27.46 -18.84 5.19
N LEU A 321 28.39 -18.49 6.10
CA LEU A 321 28.53 -19.15 7.40
C LEU A 321 27.48 -18.68 8.42
N TRP A 322 27.01 -17.44 8.33
CA TRP A 322 25.97 -16.92 9.23
C TRP A 322 24.58 -17.49 8.96
N ALA A 323 24.26 -17.82 7.70
CA ALA A 323 22.99 -18.44 7.33
C ALA A 323 22.83 -19.88 7.85
N LEU A 324 23.93 -20.54 8.22
CA LEU A 324 23.96 -21.92 8.72
C LEU A 324 23.76 -22.05 10.24
N LEU A 325 23.83 -20.94 11.00
CA LEU A 325 23.87 -20.95 12.47
C LEU A 325 22.57 -20.45 13.14
N GLY A 326 21.56 -20.04 12.37
CA GLY A 326 20.28 -19.54 12.89
C GLY A 326 19.30 -20.66 13.25
N GLY A 327 19.29 -21.08 14.52
CA GLY A 327 18.36 -22.08 15.04
C GLY A 327 16.90 -21.60 15.11
N THR A 328 15.97 -22.56 14.99
CA THR A 328 14.51 -22.36 15.10
C THR A 328 14.04 -22.36 16.56
N THR A 329 13.00 -21.57 16.91
CA THR A 329 11.98 -21.88 17.95
C THR A 329 10.86 -20.82 18.12
N ALA A 330 9.60 -21.23 17.86
CA ALA A 330 8.32 -21.17 18.61
C ALA A 330 7.70 -19.92 19.32
N GLN A 331 6.40 -19.68 18.99
CA GLN A 331 5.19 -19.21 19.75
C GLN A 331 5.20 -17.82 20.46
N ALA A 332 4.15 -16.99 20.58
CA ALA A 332 2.80 -16.84 20.05
C ALA A 332 2.50 -15.33 20.16
N LYS A 333 2.05 -14.66 19.09
CA LYS A 333 1.95 -13.18 18.89
C LYS A 333 3.13 -12.48 18.20
N MET A 334 4.20 -13.18 17.83
CA MET A 334 5.35 -12.62 17.09
C MET A 334 5.50 -13.34 15.74
N GLN A 335 5.67 -12.58 14.65
CA GLN A 335 5.70 -13.11 13.29
C GLN A 335 6.99 -12.69 12.57
N SER A 336 7.86 -13.65 12.27
CA SER A 336 9.06 -13.43 11.43
C SER A 336 8.63 -12.98 10.03
N SER A 337 9.42 -12.13 9.38
CA SER A 337 9.07 -11.65 8.04
C SER A 337 10.25 -11.39 7.11
N ASP A 338 10.10 -11.74 5.84
CA ASP A 338 11.01 -11.36 4.76
C ASP A 338 10.27 -10.41 3.82
N ARG A 339 10.79 -9.20 3.63
CA ARG A 339 10.14 -8.17 2.82
C ARG A 339 11.15 -7.51 1.91
N GLN A 340 10.79 -7.38 0.64
CA GLN A 340 11.51 -6.55 -0.31
C GLN A 340 10.61 -5.46 -0.88
N GLN A 341 11.22 -4.33 -1.20
CA GLN A 341 10.65 -3.22 -1.94
C GLN A 341 11.42 -3.14 -3.27
N ALA A 342 10.71 -2.92 -4.37
CA ALA A 342 11.34 -2.74 -5.67
C ALA A 342 10.72 -1.58 -6.44
N THR A 343 11.53 -0.88 -7.23
CA THR A 343 11.06 0.12 -8.21
C THR A 343 11.92 0.07 -9.46
N VAL A 344 11.37 0.50 -10.59
CA VAL A 344 12.06 0.52 -11.89
C VAL A 344 12.11 1.96 -12.40
N SER A 345 13.20 2.31 -13.08
CA SER A 345 13.32 3.60 -13.77
C SER A 345 12.28 3.76 -14.87
N ALA A 346 11.88 4.99 -15.19
CA ALA A 346 10.86 5.26 -16.21
C ALA A 346 11.28 4.78 -17.61
N ASP A 347 12.57 4.83 -17.92
CA ASP A 347 13.15 4.27 -19.14
C ASP A 347 13.27 2.73 -19.11
N GLY A 348 12.92 2.10 -17.98
CA GLY A 348 12.91 0.65 -17.80
C GLY A 348 14.29 0.02 -17.71
N THR A 349 15.38 0.80 -17.69
CA THR A 349 16.76 0.29 -17.80
C THR A 349 17.36 -0.12 -16.46
N ARG A 350 16.85 0.41 -15.33
CA ARG A 350 17.37 0.14 -13.99
C ARG A 350 16.28 -0.33 -13.04
N LEU A 351 16.59 -1.38 -12.28
CA LEU A 351 15.78 -1.92 -11.20
C LEU A 351 16.48 -1.65 -9.87
N TYR A 352 15.74 -1.13 -8.91
CA TYR A 352 16.19 -0.82 -7.56
C TYR A 352 15.48 -1.75 -6.60
N ILE A 353 16.23 -2.41 -5.71
CA ILE A 353 15.68 -3.35 -4.74
C ILE A 353 16.31 -3.09 -3.39
N SER A 354 15.51 -3.02 -2.34
CA SER A 354 15.94 -3.02 -0.94
C SER A 354 14.98 -3.86 -0.11
N GLY A 355 15.23 -4.03 1.19
CA GLY A 355 14.33 -4.81 2.01
C GLY A 355 14.82 -5.03 3.43
N VAL A 356 14.11 -5.89 4.16
CA VAL A 356 14.47 -6.31 5.51
C VAL A 356 14.13 -7.78 5.70
N ARG A 357 14.95 -8.45 6.50
CA ARG A 357 14.68 -9.77 7.06
C ARG A 357 14.52 -9.63 8.57
N SER A 358 13.45 -10.19 9.11
CA SER A 358 13.11 -10.17 10.53
C SER A 358 12.90 -11.60 11.00
N THR A 359 13.63 -11.97 12.04
CA THR A 359 13.57 -13.28 12.68
C THR A 359 13.51 -13.13 14.18
N PHE A 360 12.61 -13.84 14.84
CA PHE A 360 12.58 -13.88 16.31
C PHE A 360 13.45 -15.02 16.82
N ALA A 361 14.33 -14.71 17.77
CA ALA A 361 15.20 -15.69 18.42
C ALA A 361 15.13 -15.56 19.94
N LYS A 362 15.29 -16.68 20.65
CA LYS A 362 15.30 -16.70 22.11
C LYS A 362 16.68 -16.27 22.64
N GLY A 363 16.72 -15.20 23.44
CA GLY A 363 17.91 -14.70 24.11
C GLY A 363 18.37 -15.60 25.25
N GLN A 364 19.54 -15.29 25.81
CA GLN A 364 20.08 -15.99 27.00
C GLN A 364 19.23 -15.77 28.25
N ASP A 365 18.45 -14.70 28.28
CA ASP A 365 17.45 -14.39 29.32
C ASP A 365 16.16 -15.22 29.19
N GLY A 366 16.09 -16.08 28.17
CA GLY A 366 14.92 -16.90 27.88
C GLY A 366 13.76 -16.13 27.26
N LYS A 367 13.94 -14.87 26.86
CA LYS A 367 12.93 -14.05 26.19
C LYS A 367 13.14 -14.04 24.68
N TYR A 368 12.13 -13.64 23.93
CA TYR A 368 12.23 -13.53 22.47
C TYR A 368 12.63 -12.12 22.06
N HIS A 369 13.54 -12.04 21.09
CA HIS A 369 14.03 -10.80 20.54
C HIS A 369 13.97 -10.85 19.02
N GLU A 370 13.42 -9.81 18.41
CA GLU A 370 13.48 -9.63 16.96
C GLU A 370 14.90 -9.25 16.55
N GLN A 371 15.49 -10.09 15.71
CA GLN A 371 16.68 -9.78 14.94
C GLN A 371 16.24 -9.29 13.58
N LEU A 372 16.53 -8.02 13.29
CA LEU A 372 16.21 -7.41 12.00
C LEU A 372 17.50 -7.08 11.24
N VAL A 373 17.58 -7.62 10.03
CA VAL A 373 18.71 -7.45 9.12
C VAL A 373 18.24 -6.70 7.89
N PRO A 374 18.64 -5.43 7.70
CA PRO A 374 18.36 -4.71 6.46
C PRO A 374 19.09 -5.38 5.29
N LEU A 375 18.42 -5.46 4.15
CA LEU A 375 19.04 -5.92 2.91
C LEU A 375 19.70 -4.74 2.22
N ASP A 376 20.83 -4.98 1.55
CA ASP A 376 21.47 -3.94 0.75
C ASP A 376 20.52 -3.37 -0.30
N LEU A 377 20.59 -2.06 -0.53
CA LEU A 377 20.04 -1.45 -1.73
C LEU A 377 20.89 -1.89 -2.93
N ARG A 378 20.26 -2.52 -3.91
CA ARG A 378 20.89 -2.96 -5.17
C ARG A 378 20.30 -2.19 -6.34
N VAL A 379 21.17 -1.74 -7.24
CA VAL A 379 20.79 -1.18 -8.55
C VAL A 379 21.22 -2.17 -9.62
N ILE A 380 20.30 -2.54 -10.51
CA ILE A 380 20.47 -3.64 -11.45
C ILE A 380 20.09 -3.17 -12.85
N ASP A 381 20.95 -3.43 -13.82
CA ASP A 381 20.64 -3.26 -15.24
C ASP A 381 19.59 -4.30 -15.67
N THR A 382 18.49 -3.88 -16.26
CA THR A 382 17.35 -4.76 -16.57
C THR A 382 17.52 -5.55 -17.87
N ALA A 383 18.48 -5.18 -18.72
CA ALA A 383 18.75 -5.86 -19.98
C ALA A 383 19.54 -7.14 -19.73
N GLY A 384 20.65 -7.03 -18.99
CA GLY A 384 21.54 -8.13 -18.63
C GLY A 384 21.31 -8.72 -17.24
N MET A 385 20.48 -8.10 -16.40
CA MET A 385 20.28 -8.48 -14.99
C MET A 385 21.59 -8.46 -14.18
N VAL A 386 22.41 -7.43 -14.43
CA VAL A 386 23.72 -7.25 -13.80
C VAL A 386 23.63 -6.17 -12.73
N GLU A 387 24.17 -6.43 -11.54
CA GLU A 387 24.27 -5.44 -10.47
C GLU A 387 25.24 -4.31 -10.89
N LEU A 388 24.75 -3.08 -10.90
CA LEU A 388 25.46 -1.85 -11.24
C LEU A 388 26.04 -1.18 -9.98
N ALA A 389 25.28 -1.20 -8.88
CA ALA A 389 25.66 -0.56 -7.63
C ALA A 389 25.01 -1.26 -6.43
N ARG A 390 25.62 -1.06 -5.27
CA ARG A 390 25.18 -1.60 -3.98
C ARG A 390 25.48 -0.61 -2.86
N THR A 391 24.49 -0.39 -2.01
CA THR A 391 24.61 0.43 -0.81
C THR A 391 24.11 -0.35 0.39
N ALA A 392 24.92 -0.41 1.46
CA ALA A 392 24.60 -1.19 2.64
C ALA A 392 23.46 -0.56 3.47
N ALA A 393 22.75 -1.40 4.23
CA ALA A 393 21.82 -1.00 5.29
C ALA A 393 20.61 -0.13 4.86
N ALA A 394 20.05 -0.41 3.68
CA ALA A 394 18.79 0.20 3.26
C ALA A 394 17.59 -0.54 3.89
N SER A 395 16.61 0.23 4.35
CA SER A 395 15.31 -0.28 4.81
C SER A 395 14.37 -0.57 3.62
N THR A 396 13.10 -0.87 3.91
CA THR A 396 12.05 -0.99 2.88
C THR A 396 11.59 0.35 2.30
N ALA A 397 12.04 1.48 2.85
CA ALA A 397 11.76 2.79 2.29
C ALA A 397 12.62 3.00 1.03
N LEU A 398 11.98 2.97 -0.15
CA LEU A 398 12.63 3.11 -1.45
C LEU A 398 11.68 3.81 -2.43
N TRP A 399 12.11 4.95 -2.96
CA TRP A 399 11.34 5.73 -3.92
C TRP A 399 12.25 6.36 -4.97
N LEU A 400 11.89 6.18 -6.24
CA LEU A 400 12.59 6.79 -7.36
C LEU A 400 11.76 7.96 -7.91
N ALA A 401 12.41 9.10 -8.14
CA ALA A 401 11.78 10.24 -8.79
C ALA A 401 11.30 9.83 -10.21
N PRO A 402 10.17 10.37 -10.71
CA PRO A 402 9.61 9.97 -12.00
C PRO A 402 10.56 10.08 -13.20
N ASP A 403 11.47 11.05 -13.18
CA ASP A 403 12.51 11.23 -14.21
C ASP A 403 13.71 10.27 -14.06
N GLY A 404 13.76 9.51 -12.96
CA GLY A 404 14.86 8.59 -12.62
C GLY A 404 16.14 9.27 -12.15
N SER A 405 16.17 10.59 -12.00
CA SER A 405 17.39 11.35 -11.67
C SER A 405 17.79 11.21 -10.20
N SER A 406 16.81 10.98 -9.32
CA SER A 406 17.00 11.00 -7.88
C SER A 406 16.36 9.78 -7.23
N LEU A 407 17.11 9.13 -6.34
CA LEU A 407 16.67 8.00 -5.54
C LEU A 407 16.59 8.42 -4.07
N LEU A 408 15.45 8.17 -3.44
CA LEU A 408 15.26 8.30 -2.00
C LEU A 408 15.22 6.92 -1.37
N TYR A 409 15.97 6.71 -0.30
CA TYR A 409 15.90 5.48 0.48
C TYR A 409 16.08 5.76 1.97
N GLY A 410 15.47 4.95 2.83
CA GLY A 410 15.60 5.10 4.28
C GLY A 410 16.65 4.14 4.85
N SER A 411 17.37 4.55 5.89
CA SER A 411 18.09 3.65 6.79
C SER A 411 17.62 3.88 8.22
N GLU A 412 17.75 2.88 9.08
CA GLU A 412 17.42 3.02 10.50
C GLU A 412 18.27 2.09 11.35
N ARG A 413 18.46 2.47 12.61
CA ARG A 413 19.16 1.66 13.60
C ARG A 413 18.15 0.83 14.39
N TRP A 414 18.54 -0.41 14.65
CA TRP A 414 17.74 -1.39 15.38
C TRP A 414 18.42 -1.76 16.67
N ASP A 415 17.65 -1.70 17.76
CA ASP A 415 18.03 -2.34 19.01
C ASP A 415 17.27 -3.65 19.17
N SER A 416 17.98 -4.74 18.91
CA SER A 416 17.50 -6.12 19.07
C SER A 416 17.67 -6.67 20.49
N THR A 417 18.04 -5.85 21.48
CA THR A 417 18.12 -6.29 22.89
C THR A 417 16.78 -6.21 23.61
N ALA A 418 15.80 -5.46 23.07
CA ALA A 418 14.46 -5.36 23.62
C ALA A 418 13.70 -6.70 23.50
N GLU A 419 12.91 -7.04 24.52
CA GLU A 419 11.98 -8.17 24.44
C GLU A 419 10.87 -7.86 23.42
N GLY A 420 10.64 -8.79 22.50
CA GLY A 420 9.67 -8.65 21.42
C GLY A 420 10.27 -7.97 20.19
N TYR A 421 9.55 -7.00 19.63
CA TYR A 421 9.96 -6.31 18.41
C TYR A 421 11.19 -5.43 18.65
N ALA A 422 12.06 -5.34 17.64
CA ALA A 422 13.26 -4.53 17.68
C ALA A 422 12.84 -3.06 17.80
N THR A 423 13.50 -2.34 18.71
CA THR A 423 13.24 -0.91 18.86
C THR A 423 13.92 -0.17 17.72
N ARG A 424 13.15 0.61 16.97
CA ARG A 424 13.64 1.40 15.83
C ARG A 424 14.10 2.76 16.32
N SER A 425 15.25 3.21 15.85
CA SER A 425 15.83 4.50 16.21
C SER A 425 16.65 5.07 15.05
N GLU A 426 17.00 6.36 15.14
CA GLU A 426 17.95 7.01 14.22
C GLU A 426 17.57 6.85 12.72
N TRP A 427 16.28 6.92 12.41
CA TRP A 427 15.83 6.83 11.02
C TRP A 427 16.39 8.01 10.22
N THR A 428 16.94 7.74 9.04
CA THR A 428 17.56 8.72 8.16
C THR A 428 17.05 8.55 6.72
N LEU A 429 16.59 9.65 6.11
CA LEU A 429 16.28 9.68 4.67
C LEU A 429 17.56 9.99 3.92
N HIS A 430 17.90 9.16 2.95
CA HIS A 430 19.02 9.40 2.06
C HIS A 430 18.52 9.82 0.69
N LEU A 431 19.22 10.79 0.11
CA LEU A 431 19.07 11.20 -1.29
C LEU A 431 20.32 10.78 -2.05
N ALA A 432 20.14 9.98 -3.08
CA ALA A 432 21.18 9.54 -3.99
C ALA A 432 20.88 9.92 -5.44
N ASP A 433 21.94 9.96 -6.24
CA ASP A 433 21.84 9.98 -7.70
C ASP A 433 21.19 8.67 -8.19
N GLY A 434 20.14 8.77 -9.00
CA GLY A 434 19.40 7.60 -9.45
C GLY A 434 20.23 6.67 -10.34
N ALA A 435 21.19 7.20 -11.12
CA ALA A 435 21.97 6.38 -12.04
C ALA A 435 23.07 5.57 -11.33
N SER A 436 23.75 6.18 -10.37
CA SER A 436 24.92 5.62 -9.68
C SER A 436 24.64 5.10 -8.27
N ALA A 437 23.47 5.41 -7.69
CA ALA A 437 23.14 5.24 -6.27
C ALA A 437 24.16 5.91 -5.31
N ARG A 438 24.95 6.86 -5.81
CA ARG A 438 25.86 7.62 -4.96
C ARG A 438 25.06 8.63 -4.14
N GLU A 439 25.22 8.58 -2.83
CA GLU A 439 24.58 9.53 -1.91
C GLU A 439 25.03 10.97 -2.19
N ARG A 440 24.06 11.88 -2.11
CA ARG A 440 24.20 13.33 -2.29
C ARG A 440 23.88 14.11 -1.04
N ALA A 441 22.92 13.63 -0.24
CA ALA A 441 22.50 14.22 1.02
C ALA A 441 21.81 13.18 1.90
N SER A 442 21.76 13.45 3.20
CA SER A 442 20.99 12.66 4.17
C SER A 442 20.30 13.58 5.18
N PHE A 443 19.12 13.15 5.63
CA PHE A 443 18.22 13.91 6.48
C PHE A 443 17.83 13.03 7.68
N PRO A 444 18.52 13.17 8.84
CA PRO A 444 18.15 12.44 10.04
C PRO A 444 16.79 12.96 10.56
N ALA A 445 15.96 12.06 11.09
CA ALA A 445 14.71 12.46 11.72
C ALA A 445 14.34 11.61 12.95
N GLY A 446 13.43 12.16 13.75
CA GLY A 446 12.90 11.51 14.96
C GLY A 446 11.77 10.50 14.71
N GLY A 447 11.56 10.03 13.48
CA GLY A 447 10.42 9.19 13.13
C GLY A 447 10.55 8.51 11.78
N THR A 448 9.58 7.64 11.45
CA THR A 448 9.54 6.95 10.16
C THR A 448 9.05 7.89 9.07
N ALA A 449 9.72 7.89 7.92
CA ALA A 449 9.32 8.68 6.77
C ALA A 449 8.54 7.88 5.73
N TRP A 450 7.66 8.58 5.04
CA TRP A 450 6.87 8.05 3.92
C TRP A 450 6.83 9.10 2.82
N LEU A 451 7.04 8.69 1.58
CA LEU A 451 6.84 9.59 0.44
C LEU A 451 5.33 9.81 0.22
N ALA A 452 4.89 11.06 0.32
CA ALA A 452 3.55 11.47 -0.08
C ALA A 452 3.43 11.56 -1.61
N SER A 453 4.35 12.30 -2.25
CA SER A 453 4.47 12.43 -3.70
C SER A 453 5.80 13.05 -4.13
N PHE A 454 6.13 12.94 -5.41
CA PHE A 454 7.06 13.85 -6.08
C PHE A 454 6.26 14.97 -6.75
N ASN A 455 6.87 16.15 -6.94
CA ASN A 455 6.32 17.17 -7.83
C ASN A 455 6.43 16.72 -9.30
N ARG A 456 5.74 17.42 -10.21
CA ARG A 456 5.72 17.10 -11.65
C ARG A 456 7.13 17.01 -12.24
N ASP A 457 7.97 18.00 -11.93
CA ASP A 457 9.28 18.17 -12.55
C ASP A 457 10.36 17.29 -11.90
N SER A 458 9.99 16.44 -10.95
CA SER A 458 10.92 15.55 -10.22
C SER A 458 12.05 16.32 -9.52
N THR A 459 11.80 17.56 -9.12
CA THR A 459 12.75 18.42 -8.41
C THR A 459 12.48 18.49 -6.91
N ILE A 460 11.27 18.15 -6.47
CA ILE A 460 10.87 18.15 -5.06
C ILE A 460 10.23 16.81 -4.72
N ALA A 461 10.64 16.22 -3.61
CA ALA A 461 9.92 15.14 -2.95
C ALA A 461 9.20 15.65 -1.71
N TYR A 462 7.94 15.30 -1.56
CA TYR A 462 7.15 15.58 -0.36
C TYR A 462 7.18 14.35 0.53
N VAL A 463 7.84 14.49 1.67
CA VAL A 463 8.08 13.39 2.61
C VAL A 463 7.38 13.70 3.92
N SER A 464 6.53 12.78 4.36
CA SER A 464 5.81 12.83 5.63
C SER A 464 6.59 12.05 6.67
N TRP A 465 6.82 12.67 7.82
CA TRP A 465 7.57 12.11 8.94
C TRP A 465 6.63 11.92 10.11
N THR A 466 6.44 10.70 10.58
CA THR A 466 5.53 10.44 11.70
C THR A 466 6.33 10.15 12.96
N ALA A 467 6.12 10.96 14.00
CA ALA A 467 6.71 10.75 15.31
C ALA A 467 5.92 9.70 16.10
N ILE A 468 6.64 8.79 16.75
CA ILE A 468 6.07 7.75 17.62
C ILE A 468 6.48 8.08 19.06
N VAL A 469 5.50 8.36 19.92
CA VAL A 469 5.74 8.64 21.35
C VAL A 469 4.97 7.61 22.18
N GLY A 470 5.68 6.82 22.98
CA GLY A 470 5.06 5.78 23.81
C GLY A 470 4.28 4.73 23.02
N GLY A 471 4.71 4.42 21.79
CA GLY A 471 4.02 3.48 20.89
C GLY A 471 2.80 4.06 20.17
N THR A 472 2.47 5.33 20.37
CA THR A 472 1.35 6.02 19.69
C THR A 472 1.87 6.97 18.64
N LEU A 473 1.23 7.02 17.47
CA LEU A 473 1.50 8.00 16.43
C LEU A 473 1.08 9.38 16.95
N ALA A 474 2.06 10.23 17.27
CA ALA A 474 1.82 11.47 18.00
C ALA A 474 1.59 12.66 17.07
N SER A 475 2.50 12.87 16.12
CA SER A 475 2.48 14.00 15.19
C SER A 475 3.07 13.60 13.85
N ALA A 476 2.83 14.43 12.83
CA ALA A 476 3.48 14.30 11.53
C ALA A 476 4.06 15.63 11.07
N THR A 477 5.18 15.59 10.37
CA THR A 477 5.77 16.75 9.69
C THR A 477 5.83 16.46 8.19
N LEU A 478 5.27 17.32 7.36
CA LEU A 478 5.45 17.25 5.91
C LEU A 478 6.66 18.10 5.52
N GLN A 479 7.62 17.53 4.80
CA GLN A 479 8.79 18.24 4.28
C GLN A 479 8.82 18.22 2.76
N ALA A 480 9.10 19.38 2.16
CA ALA A 480 9.46 19.51 0.76
C ALA A 480 10.99 19.41 0.65
N VAL A 481 11.50 18.29 0.14
CA VAL A 481 12.93 18.02 -0.07
C VAL A 481 13.30 18.43 -1.50
N ASP A 482 14.15 19.43 -1.65
CA ASP A 482 14.72 19.84 -2.93
C ASP A 482 15.79 18.81 -3.36
N LEU A 483 15.45 18.03 -4.38
CA LEU A 483 16.26 16.91 -4.88
C LEU A 483 17.50 17.39 -5.64
N ARG A 484 17.48 18.62 -6.16
CA ARG A 484 18.63 19.19 -6.87
C ARG A 484 19.63 19.80 -5.89
N ALA A 485 19.14 20.57 -4.92
CA ALA A 485 19.99 21.21 -3.92
C ALA A 485 20.40 20.26 -2.78
N GLY A 486 19.68 19.16 -2.58
CA GLY A 486 19.94 18.22 -1.47
C GLY A 486 19.66 18.83 -0.11
N ARG A 487 18.56 19.60 0.01
CA ARG A 487 18.18 20.29 1.24
C ARG A 487 16.67 20.24 1.45
N ILE A 488 16.22 20.44 2.68
CA ILE A 488 14.81 20.70 2.99
C ILE A 488 14.51 22.15 2.56
N ALA A 489 13.55 22.32 1.66
CA ALA A 489 13.11 23.62 1.16
C ALA A 489 12.02 24.24 2.04
N ALA A 490 11.10 23.42 2.53
CA ALA A 490 10.05 23.80 3.47
C ALA A 490 9.66 22.62 4.36
N ALA A 491 9.09 22.92 5.52
CA ALA A 491 8.54 21.95 6.44
C ALA A 491 7.27 22.52 7.07
N ARG A 492 6.29 21.65 7.30
CA ARG A 492 5.03 21.99 7.95
C ARG A 492 4.66 20.91 8.95
N ASP A 493 4.55 21.30 10.21
CA ASP A 493 4.11 20.41 11.27
C ASP A 493 2.59 20.29 11.29
N MET A 494 2.11 19.07 11.53
CA MET A 494 0.71 18.74 11.75
C MET A 494 0.51 18.38 13.22
N GLU A 495 -0.63 18.77 13.76
CA GLU A 495 -1.00 18.47 15.15
C GLU A 495 -1.14 16.96 15.42
N ARG A 496 -1.31 16.14 14.37
CA ARG A 496 -1.48 14.68 14.46
C ARG A 496 -0.76 13.95 13.32
N HIS A 497 -0.85 12.62 13.36
CA HIS A 497 -0.07 11.68 12.56
C HIS A 497 -0.37 11.61 11.04
N VAL A 498 -1.26 12.45 10.50
CA VAL A 498 -1.60 12.42 9.07
C VAL A 498 -1.09 13.67 8.38
N ALA A 499 -0.22 13.46 7.40
CA ALA A 499 0.22 14.48 6.45
C ALA A 499 0.47 13.81 5.09
N ASP A 500 -0.51 13.83 4.19
CA ASP A 500 -0.38 13.41 2.79
C ASP A 500 -0.45 14.63 1.87
N LEU A 501 0.11 14.51 0.67
CA LEU A 501 0.07 15.55 -0.35
C LEU A 501 -0.24 14.94 -1.71
N LEU A 502 -1.31 15.40 -2.33
CA LEU A 502 -1.66 15.08 -3.71
C LEU A 502 -1.10 16.17 -4.64
N VAL A 503 -0.24 15.80 -5.57
CA VAL A 503 0.22 16.73 -6.62
C VAL A 503 -0.76 16.68 -7.79
N VAL A 504 -1.35 17.84 -8.09
CA VAL A 504 -2.42 18.04 -9.09
C VAL A 504 -2.02 18.95 -10.25
N ALA A 505 -0.72 19.20 -10.41
CA ALA A 505 -0.21 19.85 -11.62
C ALA A 505 -0.47 18.96 -12.86
N PRO A 506 -0.89 19.54 -14.01
CA PRO A 506 -0.99 18.79 -15.27
C PRO A 506 0.34 18.13 -15.60
N ARG A 507 0.36 16.92 -16.15
CA ARG A 507 1.59 16.27 -16.64
C ARG A 507 2.01 16.73 -18.02
#